data_AF-A0A2H1A6P9-F1
#
_entry.id   AF-A0A2H1A6P9-F1
#
_cell.length_a   1.000
_cell.length_b   1.000
_cell.length_c   1.000
_cell.angle_alpha   90.00
_cell.angle_beta   90.00
_cell.angle_gamma   90.00
#
_symmetry.space_group_name_H-M   'P 1'
#
loop_
_entity.id
_entity.type
_entity.pdbx_description
1 polymer ?
#
loop_
_entity_poly.entity_id
_entity_poly.type
_entity_poly.pdbx_seq_one_letter_code
_entity_poly.pdbx_strand_id
1 'polypeptide(L)'
;MSKSYTLTSGRYNYPFEFVFPGKEHVIQCVKDKRILHKREYLWNERRYHATLPGSFFDGVNLGDYCFVQYSVKARVKTASSFRFNIKQSVPIYFAPRNSDSFFSLLSLCDASSKDLLPDESHACKKVKYAIDSDLKKNKSFLRSLFSSNAVEVPFDLNVRFKEVIPIETEKGTTNRVLQAGSRLSRFVDLDLSTSFSYSNLMDALGMNKLDKRGSVPPPAIKFTHIEIKLLSTVRYQGTRESVLESSFVLRKHPLELQVDLSDFEKVENYSPLLSKKSPSKYSEKLDENVCYRLSLDRSWWDCYVSDIGQTFMLCNIHKTARLYICLRIASAGNPAKERKIENTSPIVFYRQEGPDAPLCNQVEHLPRYMPAPADYDDDSMTDEKG
;
A
#
# COMPACT_ATOMS: atom_id res chain seq x y z
N MET A 1 41.32 2.68 -36.66
CA MET A 1 41.69 1.40 -37.30
C MET A 1 40.91 0.28 -36.63
N SER A 2 39.98 -0.38 -37.32
CA SER A 2 39.28 -1.56 -36.79
C SER A 2 40.19 -2.79 -36.94
N LYS A 3 40.53 -3.45 -35.83
CA LYS A 3 41.27 -4.72 -35.86
C LYS A 3 40.38 -5.77 -36.54
N SER A 4 40.91 -6.48 -37.53
CA SER A 4 40.25 -7.63 -38.15
C SER A 4 40.67 -8.90 -37.40
N TYR A 5 39.72 -9.81 -37.20
CA TYR A 5 39.94 -11.06 -36.48
C TYR A 5 39.46 -12.21 -37.35
N THR A 6 40.29 -13.25 -37.51
CA THR A 6 39.93 -14.49 -38.20
C THR A 6 39.64 -15.57 -37.16
N LEU A 7 38.44 -16.13 -37.20
CA LEU A 7 38.07 -17.29 -36.37
C LEU A 7 38.30 -18.56 -37.18
N THR A 8 38.94 -19.56 -36.58
CA THR A 8 39.06 -20.91 -37.17
C THR A 8 37.89 -21.79 -36.73
N SER A 9 37.82 -23.03 -37.21
CA SER A 9 36.80 -23.97 -36.73
C SER A 9 37.05 -24.30 -35.26
N GLY A 10 36.01 -24.15 -34.43
CA GLY A 10 36.09 -24.45 -33.00
C GLY A 10 34.98 -23.76 -32.20
N ARG A 11 34.98 -23.99 -30.88
CA ARG A 11 34.11 -23.31 -29.92
C ARG A 11 34.91 -22.24 -29.19
N TYR A 12 34.44 -21.00 -29.27
CA TYR A 12 35.07 -19.85 -28.61
C TYR A 12 34.14 -19.31 -27.53
N ASN A 13 34.70 -19.03 -26.36
CA ASN A 13 34.01 -18.35 -25.28
C ASN A 13 34.71 -16.99 -25.08
N TYR A 14 33.96 -15.91 -25.24
CA TYR A 14 34.46 -14.55 -25.01
C TYR A 14 33.88 -14.05 -23.70
N PRO A 15 34.63 -14.09 -22.59
CA PRO A 15 34.14 -13.54 -21.34
C PRO A 15 33.97 -12.04 -21.47
N PHE A 16 32.88 -11.53 -20.92
CA PHE A 16 32.65 -10.10 -20.74
C PHE A 16 32.06 -9.90 -19.35
N GLU A 17 32.33 -8.73 -18.79
CA GLU A 17 31.82 -8.32 -17.49
C GLU A 17 31.28 -6.90 -17.63
N PHE A 18 30.18 -6.63 -16.94
CA PHE A 18 29.65 -5.29 -16.77
C PHE A 18 29.05 -5.19 -15.37
N VAL A 19 29.06 -3.98 -14.82
CA VAL A 19 28.49 -3.69 -13.51
C VAL A 19 27.32 -2.76 -13.71
N PHE A 20 26.18 -3.05 -13.06
CA PHE A 20 25.06 -2.12 -13.06
C PHE A 20 25.47 -0.82 -12.35
N PRO A 21 25.10 0.35 -12.87
CA PRO A 21 25.39 1.63 -12.24
C PRO A 21 24.81 1.71 -10.81
N GLY A 22 25.58 2.31 -9.90
CA GLY A 22 25.15 2.56 -8.53
C GLY A 22 24.33 3.83 -8.36
N LYS A 23 24.12 4.25 -7.11
CA LYS A 23 23.31 5.42 -6.70
C LYS A 23 23.82 6.74 -7.26
N GLU A 24 25.12 6.81 -7.52
CA GLU A 24 25.82 7.96 -8.08
C GLU A 24 25.43 8.27 -9.53
N HIS A 25 24.78 7.33 -10.22
CA HIS A 25 24.44 7.46 -11.62
C HIS A 25 23.40 8.57 -11.87
N VAL A 26 23.74 9.48 -12.78
CA VAL A 26 22.85 10.54 -13.27
C VAL A 26 22.03 9.97 -14.42
N ILE A 27 20.70 9.91 -14.26
CA ILE A 27 19.83 9.41 -15.33
C ILE A 27 19.91 10.35 -16.54
N GLN A 28 20.35 9.81 -17.68
CA GLN A 28 20.19 10.47 -18.96
C GLN A 28 18.91 9.99 -19.63
N CYS A 29 17.86 10.80 -19.61
CA CYS A 29 16.64 10.53 -20.38
C CYS A 29 16.93 10.80 -21.86
N VAL A 30 17.22 9.74 -22.62
CA VAL A 30 17.38 9.84 -24.07
C VAL A 30 15.99 9.85 -24.71
N LYS A 31 15.70 10.86 -25.54
CA LYS A 31 14.49 10.86 -26.36
C LYS A 31 14.64 9.85 -27.49
N ASP A 32 13.95 8.71 -27.40
CA ASP A 32 13.69 7.91 -28.59
C ASP A 32 12.62 8.62 -29.44
N LYS A 33 12.78 8.64 -30.77
CA LYS A 33 11.77 9.20 -31.69
C LYS A 33 10.41 8.52 -31.54
N ARG A 34 10.37 7.30 -30.99
CA ARG A 34 9.17 6.49 -30.78
C ARG A 34 8.55 6.66 -29.39
N ILE A 35 9.31 7.16 -28.40
CA ILE A 35 8.86 7.28 -27.01
C ILE A 35 9.10 8.73 -26.54
N LEU A 36 8.01 9.49 -26.43
CA LEU A 36 8.06 10.83 -25.86
C LEU A 36 8.26 10.73 -24.34
N HIS A 37 9.46 11.09 -23.86
CA HIS A 37 9.76 11.22 -22.44
C HIS A 37 9.49 12.66 -21.98
N LYS A 38 8.64 12.84 -20.96
CA LYS A 38 8.53 14.13 -20.25
C LYS A 38 9.69 14.27 -19.26
N ARG A 39 10.71 15.06 -19.65
CA ARG A 39 11.91 15.35 -18.83
C ARG A 39 11.60 16.05 -17.48
N GLU A 40 10.42 16.65 -17.36
CA GLU A 40 10.09 17.60 -16.29
C GLU A 40 9.88 16.95 -14.90
N TYR A 41 9.65 15.64 -14.81
CA TYR A 41 9.19 15.06 -13.55
C TYR A 41 10.30 14.85 -12.51
N LEU A 42 11.46 14.31 -12.91
CA LEU A 42 12.62 14.20 -12.01
C LEU A 42 13.11 15.58 -11.54
N TRP A 43 12.98 16.59 -12.41
CA TRP A 43 13.30 17.98 -12.09
C TRP A 43 12.36 18.56 -11.03
N ASN A 44 11.06 18.25 -11.11
CA ASN A 44 10.07 18.65 -10.10
C ASN A 44 10.32 18.00 -8.73
N GLU A 45 10.90 16.80 -8.70
CA GLU A 45 11.39 16.16 -7.47
C GLU A 45 12.84 16.57 -7.11
N ARG A 46 13.44 17.54 -7.83
CA ARG A 46 14.81 18.07 -7.62
C ARG A 46 15.92 17.01 -7.56
N ARG A 47 15.72 15.85 -8.18
CA ARG A 47 16.64 14.71 -8.11
C ARG A 47 17.22 14.39 -9.49
N TYR A 48 18.54 14.43 -9.58
CA TYR A 48 19.30 14.17 -10.81
C TYR A 48 19.93 12.78 -10.87
N HIS A 49 20.00 12.11 -9.71
CA HIS A 49 20.60 10.79 -9.56
C HIS A 49 19.52 9.74 -9.31
N ALA A 50 19.63 8.59 -9.96
CA ALA A 50 18.88 7.41 -9.55
C ALA A 50 19.59 6.12 -9.97
N THR A 51 19.49 5.13 -9.10
CA THR A 51 19.82 3.74 -9.43
C THR A 51 18.80 3.19 -10.42
N LEU A 52 19.24 2.26 -11.28
CA LEU A 52 18.32 1.48 -12.10
C LEU A 52 17.35 0.67 -11.20
N PRO A 53 16.04 0.67 -11.49
CA PRO A 53 15.11 -0.19 -10.76
C PRO A 53 15.33 -1.65 -11.12
N GLY A 54 14.77 -2.56 -10.31
CA GLY A 54 14.75 -3.96 -10.69
C GLY A 54 13.92 -4.19 -11.97
N SER A 55 14.15 -5.33 -12.60
CA SER A 55 13.26 -5.86 -13.62
C SER A 55 11.83 -5.87 -13.09
N PHE A 56 10.88 -5.53 -13.94
CA PHE A 56 9.50 -5.36 -13.52
C PHE A 56 8.58 -5.66 -14.67
N PHE A 57 7.42 -6.21 -14.36
CA PHE A 57 6.35 -6.47 -15.29
C PHE A 57 5.02 -6.36 -14.53
N ASP A 58 4.11 -5.56 -15.08
CA ASP A 58 2.72 -5.50 -14.65
C ASP A 58 1.85 -5.29 -15.89
N GLY A 59 0.95 -6.24 -16.13
CA GLY A 59 0.14 -6.30 -17.35
C GLY A 59 -1.05 -7.22 -17.15
N VAL A 60 -2.24 -6.74 -17.53
CA VAL A 60 -3.50 -7.49 -17.40
C VAL A 60 -4.04 -7.93 -18.76
N ASN A 61 -3.79 -7.17 -19.84
CA ASN A 61 -4.27 -7.45 -21.20
C ASN A 61 -3.22 -7.09 -22.27
N LEU A 62 -3.33 -7.72 -23.46
CA LEU A 62 -2.56 -7.37 -24.65
C LEU A 62 -2.80 -5.89 -25.02
N GLY A 63 -1.85 -5.01 -24.72
CA GLY A 63 -1.87 -3.60 -25.13
C GLY A 63 -1.66 -2.58 -24.00
N ASP A 64 -1.97 -2.92 -22.76
CA ASP A 64 -1.81 -2.04 -21.59
C ASP A 64 -0.96 -2.74 -20.52
N TYR A 65 0.36 -2.67 -20.70
CA TYR A 65 1.33 -3.24 -19.76
C TYR A 65 2.58 -2.36 -19.69
N CYS A 66 3.27 -2.44 -18.57
CA CYS A 66 4.49 -1.69 -18.30
C CYS A 66 5.56 -2.64 -17.79
N PHE A 67 6.76 -2.55 -18.35
CA PHE A 67 7.86 -3.42 -17.93
C PHE A 67 9.19 -2.67 -17.91
N VAL A 68 10.09 -3.17 -17.07
CA VAL A 68 11.50 -2.83 -17.04
C VAL A 68 12.26 -4.12 -17.29
N GLN A 69 13.00 -4.18 -18.39
CA GLN A 69 13.79 -5.35 -18.76
C GLN A 69 15.18 -4.92 -19.20
N TYR A 70 16.16 -5.70 -18.77
CA TYR A 70 17.56 -5.55 -19.16
C TYR A 70 17.90 -6.69 -20.12
N SER A 71 18.77 -6.44 -21.09
CA SER A 71 19.24 -7.48 -22.00
C SER A 71 20.68 -7.21 -22.41
N VAL A 72 21.41 -8.29 -22.70
CA VAL A 72 22.68 -8.22 -23.42
C VAL A 72 22.43 -8.59 -24.87
N LYS A 73 22.80 -7.68 -25.78
CA LYS A 73 22.73 -7.90 -27.23
C LYS A 73 24.14 -8.10 -27.77
N ALA A 74 24.42 -9.31 -28.28
CA ALA A 74 25.65 -9.62 -28.99
C ALA A 74 25.42 -9.49 -30.51
N ARG A 75 26.36 -8.82 -31.20
CA ARG A 75 26.32 -8.67 -32.66
C ARG A 75 27.67 -9.02 -33.28
N VAL A 76 27.64 -9.91 -34.27
CA VAL A 76 28.81 -10.21 -35.11
C VAL A 76 28.69 -9.43 -36.42
N LYS A 77 29.76 -8.72 -36.81
CA LYS A 77 29.86 -8.01 -38.08
C LYS A 77 30.97 -8.64 -38.93
N THR A 78 30.65 -9.09 -40.13
CA THR A 78 31.64 -9.57 -41.11
C THR A 78 32.06 -8.44 -42.05
N ALA A 79 33.30 -8.52 -42.54
CA ALA A 79 33.87 -7.51 -43.46
C ALA A 79 33.46 -7.73 -44.94
N SER A 80 32.82 -8.86 -45.28
CA SER A 80 32.50 -9.24 -46.66
C SER A 80 31.25 -8.58 -47.23
N SER A 81 31.17 -8.53 -48.56
CA SER A 81 30.05 -8.01 -49.37
C SER A 81 28.69 -8.71 -49.10
N PHE A 82 28.70 -9.90 -48.49
CA PHE A 82 27.52 -10.57 -47.95
C PHE A 82 27.40 -10.29 -46.44
N ARG A 83 26.42 -9.47 -46.06
CA ARG A 83 26.18 -9.04 -44.67
C ARG A 83 25.25 -10.02 -43.95
N PHE A 84 25.80 -11.07 -43.35
CA PHE A 84 25.06 -11.83 -42.33
C PHE A 84 25.30 -11.17 -40.98
N ASN A 85 24.33 -10.40 -40.49
CA ASN A 85 24.35 -9.87 -39.13
C ASN A 85 23.72 -10.91 -38.20
N ILE A 86 24.53 -11.66 -37.47
CA ILE A 86 24.02 -12.50 -36.38
C ILE A 86 23.81 -11.58 -35.17
N LYS A 87 22.57 -11.52 -34.69
CA LYS A 87 22.18 -10.84 -33.46
C LYS A 87 21.60 -11.88 -32.50
N GLN A 88 22.04 -11.84 -31.25
CA GLN A 88 21.42 -12.60 -30.17
C GLN A 88 21.14 -11.66 -29.01
N SER A 89 19.93 -11.71 -28.47
CA SER A 89 19.48 -10.97 -27.28
C SER A 89 19.21 -11.98 -26.18
N VAL A 90 19.71 -11.73 -24.97
CA VAL A 90 19.42 -12.55 -23.79
C VAL A 90 18.92 -11.63 -22.67
N PRO A 91 17.77 -11.92 -22.03
CA PRO A 91 17.26 -11.12 -20.92
C PRO A 91 18.14 -11.26 -19.68
N ILE A 92 18.20 -10.18 -18.90
CA ILE A 92 18.83 -10.13 -17.58
C ILE A 92 17.79 -9.72 -16.55
N TYR A 93 17.65 -10.53 -15.50
CA TYR A 93 16.80 -10.24 -14.35
C TYR A 93 17.62 -9.52 -13.30
N PHE A 94 17.44 -8.20 -13.25
CA PHE A 94 18.14 -7.34 -12.31
C PHE A 94 17.25 -7.08 -11.09
N ALA A 95 17.82 -7.20 -9.89
CA ALA A 95 17.13 -6.90 -8.65
C ALA A 95 18.10 -6.11 -7.73
N PRO A 96 18.10 -4.77 -7.78
CA PRO A 96 18.96 -3.95 -6.93
C PRO A 96 18.57 -4.12 -5.47
N ARG A 97 19.45 -3.72 -4.54
CA ARG A 97 19.09 -3.76 -3.12
C ARG A 97 17.95 -2.78 -2.84
N ASN A 98 17.12 -3.09 -1.86
CA ASN A 98 16.04 -2.22 -1.38
C ASN A 98 16.57 -0.83 -0.99
N SER A 99 17.73 -0.81 -0.31
CA SER A 99 18.44 0.42 0.06
C SER A 99 18.82 1.30 -1.14
N ASP A 100 18.88 0.71 -2.32
CA ASP A 100 19.30 1.37 -3.55
C ASP A 100 18.12 1.75 -4.44
N SER A 101 16.91 1.37 -4.05
CA SER A 101 15.69 1.74 -4.75
C SER A 101 15.42 3.24 -4.63
N PHE A 102 15.01 3.82 -5.76
CA PHE A 102 14.65 5.23 -5.85
C PHE A 102 13.14 5.34 -6.03
N PHE A 103 12.45 6.06 -5.16
CA PHE A 103 10.99 6.18 -5.14
C PHE A 103 10.53 7.63 -4.99
N SER A 104 9.28 7.89 -5.37
CA SER A 104 8.66 9.22 -5.29
C SER A 104 8.23 9.55 -3.85
N LEU A 105 8.65 10.71 -3.35
CA LEU A 105 8.20 11.22 -2.05
C LEU A 105 6.80 11.84 -2.12
N LEU A 106 6.30 12.19 -3.32
CA LEU A 106 5.02 12.87 -3.46
C LEU A 106 3.85 12.10 -2.85
N SER A 107 3.90 10.76 -2.91
CA SER A 107 2.87 9.90 -2.31
C SER A 107 2.95 9.81 -0.78
N LEU A 108 4.09 10.17 -0.19
CA LEU A 108 4.36 10.15 1.24
C LEU A 108 4.31 11.53 1.88
N CYS A 109 4.02 12.57 1.09
CA CYS A 109 3.88 13.94 1.58
C CYS A 109 2.42 14.36 1.62
N ASP A 110 2.08 15.21 2.58
CA ASP A 110 0.79 15.89 2.59
C ASP A 110 0.69 16.83 1.40
N ALA A 111 -0.46 16.80 0.70
CA ALA A 111 -0.65 17.58 -0.51
C ALA A 111 -0.59 19.09 -0.26
N SER A 112 -1.00 19.53 0.94
CA SER A 112 -1.09 20.95 1.33
C SER A 112 0.21 21.46 1.95
N SER A 113 0.76 20.76 2.96
CA SER A 113 1.97 21.22 3.66
C SER A 113 3.27 20.86 2.94
N LYS A 114 3.24 19.84 2.06
CA LYS A 114 4.43 19.24 1.42
C LYS A 114 5.45 18.64 2.41
N ASP A 115 5.04 18.43 3.65
CA ASP A 115 5.80 17.71 4.66
C ASP A 115 5.52 16.22 4.57
N LEU A 116 6.40 15.39 5.13
CA LEU A 116 6.14 13.96 5.24
C LEU A 116 4.89 13.71 6.08
N LEU A 117 4.11 12.73 5.64
CA LEU A 117 2.98 12.22 6.41
C LEU A 117 3.50 11.64 7.73
N PRO A 118 2.80 11.87 8.85
CA PRO A 118 3.17 11.31 10.14
C PRO A 118 3.16 9.78 10.11
N ASP A 119 3.74 9.09 11.07
CA ASP A 119 3.74 7.61 11.10
C ASP A 119 2.39 6.99 11.51
N GLU A 120 1.35 7.81 11.63
CA GLU A 120 -0.02 7.38 11.95
C GLU A 120 -0.96 7.68 10.77
N SER A 121 -1.92 6.78 10.53
CA SER A 121 -2.96 6.95 9.52
C SER A 121 -4.30 6.69 10.17
N HIS A 122 -5.24 7.63 10.04
CA HIS A 122 -6.54 7.56 10.72
C HIS A 122 -7.69 7.41 9.73
N ALA A 123 -8.68 6.61 10.09
CA ALA A 123 -9.93 6.49 9.36
C ALA A 123 -11.09 6.31 10.33
N CYS A 124 -12.12 7.16 10.23
CA CYS A 124 -13.20 7.17 11.22
C CYS A 124 -14.61 6.98 10.60
N LYS A 125 -15.40 6.07 11.19
CA LYS A 125 -16.80 5.80 10.86
C LYS A 125 -17.69 5.82 12.10
N LYS A 126 -18.95 6.24 11.93
CA LYS A 126 -19.95 6.26 13.00
C LYS A 126 -20.76 4.97 13.04
N VAL A 127 -20.96 4.42 14.24
CA VAL A 127 -21.83 3.27 14.51
C VAL A 127 -23.01 3.74 15.35
N LYS A 128 -24.22 3.34 14.96
CA LYS A 128 -25.45 3.73 15.66
C LYS A 128 -25.76 2.72 16.76
N TYR A 129 -25.77 3.17 18.00
CA TYR A 129 -26.32 2.47 19.15
C TYR A 129 -27.76 2.93 19.36
N ALA A 130 -28.66 2.01 19.71
CA ALA A 130 -30.05 2.32 20.02
C ALA A 130 -30.57 1.36 21.09
N ILE A 131 -31.49 1.83 21.92
CA ILE A 131 -32.20 0.97 22.86
C ILE A 131 -33.33 0.26 22.12
N ASP A 132 -33.38 -1.06 22.26
CA ASP A 132 -34.36 -1.92 21.61
C ASP A 132 -35.81 -1.56 21.99
N SER A 133 -36.72 -1.71 21.02
CA SER A 133 -38.13 -1.35 21.15
C SER A 133 -38.90 -2.20 22.16
N ASP A 134 -38.40 -3.38 22.54
CA ASP A 134 -39.10 -4.25 23.50
C ASP A 134 -39.13 -3.69 24.93
N LEU A 135 -38.12 -2.88 25.31
CA LEU A 135 -38.15 -2.07 26.55
C LEU A 135 -39.19 -0.93 26.49
N LYS A 136 -39.72 -0.60 25.30
CA LYS A 136 -40.72 0.46 25.08
C LYS A 136 -42.17 -0.02 25.16
N LYS A 137 -42.45 -1.32 25.29
CA LYS A 137 -43.82 -1.86 25.36
C LYS A 137 -44.68 -1.29 26.49
N ASN A 138 -44.09 -0.60 27.48
CA ASN A 138 -44.79 0.03 28.61
C ASN A 138 -44.85 1.58 28.55
N LYS A 139 -44.55 2.24 27.42
CA LYS A 139 -44.67 3.70 27.29
C LYS A 139 -45.78 4.07 26.31
N SER A 140 -46.59 5.07 26.68
CA SER A 140 -47.67 5.64 25.86
C SER A 140 -47.24 5.88 24.41
N PHE A 141 -48.14 5.58 23.47
CA PHE A 141 -47.93 5.58 22.01
C PHE A 141 -47.21 6.85 21.51
N LEU A 142 -47.59 8.02 22.04
CA LEU A 142 -46.97 9.31 21.73
C LEU A 142 -45.52 9.44 22.24
N ARG A 143 -45.19 8.95 23.43
CA ARG A 143 -43.79 8.92 23.91
C ARG A 143 -42.95 7.90 23.15
N SER A 144 -43.54 6.82 22.64
CA SER A 144 -42.82 5.83 21.82
C SER A 144 -42.37 6.40 20.47
N LEU A 145 -43.17 7.29 19.88
CA LEU A 145 -42.91 7.95 18.59
C LEU A 145 -41.75 8.97 18.64
N PHE A 146 -41.51 9.61 19.79
CA PHE A 146 -40.45 10.63 19.94
C PHE A 146 -39.19 10.16 20.71
N SER A 147 -39.15 8.94 21.24
CA SER A 147 -38.05 8.46 22.12
C SER A 147 -37.18 7.37 21.49
N SER A 148 -36.73 7.53 20.25
CA SER A 148 -35.56 6.76 19.80
C SER A 148 -34.29 7.38 20.39
N ASN A 149 -33.93 7.00 21.61
CA ASN A 149 -32.60 7.28 22.15
C ASN A 149 -31.61 6.44 21.36
N ALA A 150 -31.08 7.03 20.29
CA ALA A 150 -30.02 6.47 19.50
C ALA A 150 -28.85 7.44 19.46
N VAL A 151 -27.65 6.90 19.54
CA VAL A 151 -26.40 7.66 19.60
C VAL A 151 -25.50 7.15 18.49
N GLU A 152 -24.96 8.07 17.70
CA GLU A 152 -23.93 7.75 16.72
C GLU A 152 -22.54 7.93 17.35
N VAL A 153 -21.85 6.82 17.55
CA VAL A 153 -20.54 6.78 18.19
C VAL A 153 -19.46 6.70 17.10
N PRO A 154 -18.53 7.66 17.02
CA PRO A 154 -17.41 7.59 16.09
C PRO A 154 -16.39 6.57 16.58
N PHE A 155 -15.93 5.71 15.67
CA PHE A 155 -14.78 4.82 15.87
C PHE A 155 -13.71 5.18 14.84
N ASP A 156 -12.48 5.36 15.30
CA ASP A 156 -11.31 5.70 14.51
C ASP A 156 -10.35 4.51 14.50
N LEU A 157 -10.09 3.96 13.32
CA LEU A 157 -9.07 2.94 13.11
C LEU A 157 -7.75 3.67 12.82
N ASN A 158 -6.82 3.57 13.77
CA ASN A 158 -5.46 4.08 13.62
C ASN A 158 -4.53 2.94 13.16
N VAL A 159 -3.76 3.22 12.10
CA VAL A 159 -2.65 2.37 11.64
C VAL A 159 -1.36 3.10 12.00
N ARG A 160 -0.63 2.57 12.99
CA ARG A 160 0.64 3.14 13.44
C ARG A 160 1.80 2.37 12.86
N PHE A 161 2.68 3.06 12.12
CA PHE A 161 3.90 2.49 11.58
C PHE A 161 5.00 2.50 12.64
N LYS A 162 5.71 1.38 12.76
CA LYS A 162 6.79 1.16 13.73
C LYS A 162 8.13 1.51 13.12
N GLU A 163 9.02 2.03 13.96
CA GLU A 163 10.43 2.29 13.62
C GLU A 163 11.23 0.98 13.53
N VAL A 164 11.04 0.23 12.44
CA VAL A 164 11.75 -1.04 12.18
C VAL A 164 12.82 -0.87 11.12
N ILE A 165 12.47 -0.19 10.03
CA ILE A 165 13.35 0.07 8.89
C ILE A 165 13.12 1.52 8.44
N PRO A 166 13.50 2.51 9.28
CA PRO A 166 13.35 3.92 8.93
C PRO A 166 14.12 4.23 7.65
N ILE A 167 13.56 5.09 6.80
CA ILE A 167 14.23 5.61 5.61
C ILE A 167 14.46 7.10 5.78
N GLU A 168 15.73 7.50 5.71
CA GLU A 168 16.11 8.90 5.63
C GLU A 168 15.84 9.45 4.23
N THR A 169 15.18 10.61 4.17
CA THR A 169 14.87 11.31 2.92
C THR A 169 15.24 12.78 3.07
N GLU A 170 15.28 13.52 1.96
CA GLU A 170 15.49 14.97 2.00
C GLU A 170 14.38 15.76 2.71
N LYS A 171 13.25 15.11 3.03
CA LYS A 171 12.12 15.68 3.76
C LYS A 171 12.06 15.22 5.23
N GLY A 172 13.03 14.42 5.68
CA GLY A 172 13.07 13.81 7.00
C GLY A 172 12.98 12.29 6.94
N THR A 173 12.81 11.66 8.11
CA THR A 173 12.71 10.21 8.25
C THR A 173 11.26 9.76 8.14
N THR A 174 11.00 8.63 7.47
CA THR A 174 9.68 7.99 7.45
C THR A 174 9.77 6.53 7.89
N ASN A 175 8.81 6.09 8.70
CA ASN A 175 8.66 4.69 9.12
C ASN A 175 7.60 3.94 8.31
N ARG A 176 6.99 4.59 7.31
CA ARG A 176 5.94 4.03 6.43
C ARG A 176 6.52 3.04 5.43
N VAL A 177 7.12 1.95 5.93
CA VAL A 177 7.87 0.98 5.15
C VAL A 177 7.37 -0.43 5.45
N LEU A 178 7.06 -1.18 4.39
CA LEU A 178 6.78 -2.62 4.48
C LEU A 178 7.80 -3.40 3.67
N GLN A 179 8.16 -4.58 4.16
CA GLN A 179 9.03 -5.52 3.45
C GLN A 179 8.31 -6.83 3.17
N ALA A 180 8.39 -7.30 1.93
CA ALA A 180 7.87 -8.60 1.54
C ALA A 180 8.54 -9.75 2.31
N GLY A 181 7.83 -10.87 2.48
CA GLY A 181 8.29 -12.05 3.22
C GLY A 181 8.25 -11.90 4.74
N SER A 182 8.02 -10.70 5.27
CA SER A 182 7.88 -10.45 6.72
C SER A 182 6.41 -10.45 7.16
N ARG A 183 6.18 -10.61 8.47
CA ARG A 183 4.86 -10.46 9.11
C ARG A 183 4.45 -8.98 9.16
N LEU A 184 3.20 -8.67 8.81
CA LEU A 184 2.69 -7.30 8.85
C LEU A 184 2.77 -6.70 10.25
N SER A 185 2.52 -7.51 11.29
CA SER A 185 2.58 -7.02 12.68
C SER A 185 3.96 -6.60 13.15
N ARG A 186 5.02 -6.91 12.38
CA ARG A 186 6.35 -6.37 12.60
C ARG A 186 6.39 -4.87 12.34
N PHE A 187 5.67 -4.38 11.31
CA PHE A 187 5.78 -3.01 10.81
C PHE A 187 4.69 -2.07 11.29
N VAL A 188 3.52 -2.60 11.66
CA VAL A 188 2.39 -1.77 12.10
C VAL A 188 1.79 -2.27 13.41
N ASP A 189 1.07 -1.40 14.11
CA ASP A 189 0.04 -1.74 15.08
C ASP A 189 -1.31 -1.16 14.64
N LEU A 190 -2.39 -1.83 15.03
CA LEU A 190 -3.76 -1.38 14.76
C LEU A 190 -4.48 -1.10 16.06
N ASP A 191 -5.01 0.11 16.18
CA ASP A 191 -5.79 0.54 17.33
C ASP A 191 -7.17 1.02 16.86
N LEU A 192 -8.22 0.69 17.63
CA LEU A 192 -9.55 1.23 17.45
C LEU A 192 -9.88 2.16 18.61
N SER A 193 -10.14 3.43 18.32
CA SER A 193 -10.42 4.44 19.33
C SER A 193 -11.81 5.04 19.19
N THR A 194 -12.41 5.49 20.29
CA THR A 194 -13.66 6.23 20.31
C THR A 194 -13.61 7.34 21.36
N SER A 195 -14.36 8.43 21.17
CA SER A 195 -14.52 9.48 22.17
C SER A 195 -15.49 9.08 23.30
N PHE A 196 -16.29 8.02 23.12
CA PHE A 196 -17.29 7.61 24.08
C PHE A 196 -16.75 6.58 25.06
N SER A 197 -16.81 6.90 26.35
CA SER A 197 -16.68 5.91 27.40
C SER A 197 -17.94 5.03 27.47
N TYR A 198 -17.82 3.88 28.13
CA TYR A 198 -18.97 3.08 28.55
C TYR A 198 -20.03 3.94 29.28
N SER A 199 -19.62 4.69 30.30
CA SER A 199 -20.54 5.50 31.12
C SER A 199 -21.24 6.57 30.30
N ASN A 200 -20.49 7.32 29.48
CA ASN A 200 -21.02 8.44 28.71
C ASN A 200 -21.99 7.96 27.63
N LEU A 201 -21.77 6.76 27.06
CA LEU A 201 -22.71 6.15 26.14
C LEU A 201 -23.98 5.68 26.85
N MET A 202 -23.87 5.04 28.01
CA MET A 202 -25.03 4.64 28.81
C MET A 202 -25.89 5.83 29.24
N ASP A 203 -25.25 6.93 29.66
CA ASP A 203 -25.88 8.22 29.93
C ASP A 203 -26.60 8.79 28.71
N ALA A 204 -25.93 8.79 27.55
CA ALA A 204 -26.45 9.34 26.30
C ALA A 204 -27.64 8.53 25.76
N LEU A 205 -27.63 7.22 25.98
CA LEU A 205 -28.77 6.34 25.71
C LEU A 205 -29.89 6.53 26.76
N GLY A 206 -29.61 7.16 27.90
CA GLY A 206 -30.59 7.41 28.97
C GLY A 206 -30.86 6.19 29.84
N MET A 207 -29.88 5.28 29.94
CA MET A 207 -30.03 4.00 30.65
C MET A 207 -29.78 4.13 32.15
N ASN A 208 -29.04 5.13 32.61
CA ASN A 208 -28.85 5.43 34.04
C ASN A 208 -30.13 5.89 34.76
N LYS A 209 -31.25 6.05 34.05
CA LYS A 209 -32.57 6.40 34.61
C LYS A 209 -33.54 5.21 34.64
N LEU A 210 -33.09 4.03 34.21
CA LEU A 210 -33.86 2.79 34.11
C LEU A 210 -33.56 1.83 35.29
N ASP A 211 -33.51 2.34 36.51
CA ASP A 211 -33.09 1.61 37.72
C ASP A 211 -33.96 0.42 38.17
N LYS A 212 -34.97 -0.04 37.40
CA LYS A 212 -35.96 -0.99 37.93
C LYS A 212 -36.35 -2.20 37.08
N ARG A 213 -35.83 -2.41 35.87
CA ARG A 213 -36.18 -3.63 35.10
C ARG A 213 -35.03 -4.15 34.24
N GLY A 214 -34.39 -5.21 34.72
CA GLY A 214 -33.47 -6.07 33.97
C GLY A 214 -32.03 -5.55 33.90
N SER A 215 -31.06 -6.47 33.91
CA SER A 215 -29.68 -6.16 33.55
C SER A 215 -29.65 -5.80 32.06
N VAL A 216 -29.46 -4.53 31.76
CA VAL A 216 -29.21 -4.09 30.39
C VAL A 216 -27.83 -4.59 29.99
N PRO A 217 -27.67 -5.31 28.86
CA PRO A 217 -26.35 -5.75 28.41
C PRO A 217 -25.46 -4.52 28.14
N PRO A 218 -24.17 -4.57 28.52
CA PRO A 218 -23.25 -3.47 28.30
C PRO A 218 -23.17 -3.10 26.80
N PRO A 219 -23.02 -1.82 26.43
CA PRO A 219 -22.78 -1.45 25.04
C PRO A 219 -21.47 -2.07 24.56
N ALA A 220 -21.61 -2.91 23.54
CA ALA A 220 -20.50 -3.65 22.96
C ALA A 220 -20.42 -3.41 21.45
N ILE A 221 -19.20 -3.54 20.94
CA ILE A 221 -18.93 -3.52 19.50
C ILE A 221 -18.70 -4.96 19.03
N LYS A 222 -19.35 -5.33 17.93
CA LYS A 222 -19.11 -6.59 17.22
C LYS A 222 -18.17 -6.33 16.05
N PHE A 223 -17.03 -7.02 16.03
CA PHE A 223 -16.15 -7.12 14.87
C PHE A 223 -16.63 -8.27 14.02
N THR A 224 -16.88 -8.01 12.74
CA THR A 224 -17.47 -9.01 11.83
C THR A 224 -16.47 -9.48 10.78
N HIS A 225 -15.59 -8.61 10.31
CA HIS A 225 -14.60 -8.92 9.27
C HIS A 225 -13.40 -7.99 9.36
N ILE A 226 -12.25 -8.50 8.94
CA ILE A 226 -11.10 -7.69 8.58
C ILE A 226 -10.54 -8.11 7.21
N GLU A 227 -10.15 -7.11 6.43
CA GLU A 227 -9.57 -7.29 5.11
C GLU A 227 -8.33 -6.39 4.96
N ILE A 228 -7.21 -7.00 4.55
CA ILE A 228 -5.92 -6.34 4.38
C ILE A 228 -5.45 -6.58 2.97
N LYS A 229 -5.06 -5.49 2.28
CA LYS A 229 -4.55 -5.53 0.92
C LYS A 229 -3.33 -4.63 0.76
N LEU A 230 -2.49 -4.99 -0.19
CA LEU A 230 -1.60 -4.03 -0.83
C LEU A 230 -2.25 -3.53 -2.11
N LEU A 231 -2.25 -2.22 -2.29
CA LEU A 231 -2.64 -1.58 -3.53
C LEU A 231 -1.36 -1.08 -4.21
N SER A 232 -1.09 -1.57 -5.42
CA SER A 232 0.01 -1.09 -6.27
C SER A 232 -0.58 -0.17 -7.32
N THR A 233 0.00 1.02 -7.48
CA THR A 233 -0.33 1.92 -8.57
C THR A 233 0.90 2.12 -9.44
N VAL A 234 0.80 1.75 -10.72
CA VAL A 234 1.81 2.00 -11.74
C VAL A 234 1.31 3.10 -12.65
N ARG A 235 1.98 4.24 -12.66
CA ARG A 235 1.70 5.35 -13.56
C ARG A 235 2.74 5.37 -14.67
N TYR A 236 2.29 5.30 -15.91
CA TYR A 236 3.12 5.43 -17.10
C TYR A 236 2.87 6.78 -17.78
N GLN A 237 3.96 7.46 -18.14
CA GLN A 237 3.94 8.82 -18.69
C GLN A 237 4.66 8.85 -20.05
N GLY A 238 4.03 8.23 -21.06
CA GLY A 238 4.45 8.34 -22.46
C GLY A 238 3.70 9.44 -23.21
N THR A 239 3.34 9.18 -24.47
CA THR A 239 2.50 10.09 -25.29
C THR A 239 1.14 10.38 -24.64
N ARG A 240 0.57 9.36 -23.99
CA ARG A 240 -0.59 9.49 -23.10
C ARG A 240 -0.18 9.02 -21.72
N GLU A 241 -0.75 9.66 -20.71
CA GLU A 241 -0.65 9.20 -19.35
C GLU A 241 -1.62 8.03 -19.14
N SER A 242 -1.12 6.93 -18.57
CA SER A 242 -1.94 5.80 -18.15
C SER A 242 -1.63 5.42 -16.71
N VAL A 243 -2.63 4.89 -16.03
CA VAL A 243 -2.53 4.45 -14.64
C VAL A 243 -3.10 3.05 -14.55
N LEU A 244 -2.31 2.12 -14.03
CA LEU A 244 -2.70 0.77 -13.69
C LEU A 244 -2.77 0.63 -12.18
N GLU A 245 -3.87 0.07 -11.68
CA GLU A 245 -4.05 -0.23 -10.27
C GLU A 245 -4.25 -1.74 -10.07
N SER A 246 -3.40 -2.33 -9.25
CA SER A 246 -3.40 -3.76 -8.93
C SER A 246 -3.65 -3.95 -7.44
N SER A 247 -4.50 -4.92 -7.08
CA SER A 247 -4.87 -5.20 -5.70
C SER A 247 -4.44 -6.60 -5.28
N PHE A 248 -3.70 -6.70 -4.19
CA PHE A 248 -3.16 -7.95 -3.66
C PHE A 248 -3.76 -8.19 -2.29
N VAL A 249 -4.69 -9.14 -2.20
CA VAL A 249 -5.33 -9.51 -0.93
C VAL A 249 -4.35 -10.31 -0.08
N LEU A 250 -3.92 -9.75 1.04
CA LEU A 250 -3.02 -10.43 1.99
C LEU A 250 -3.81 -11.28 3.00
N ARG A 251 -4.94 -10.72 3.46
CA ARG A 251 -5.83 -11.38 4.42
C ARG A 251 -7.26 -10.93 4.20
N LYS A 252 -8.19 -11.87 4.27
CA LYS A 252 -9.62 -11.58 4.35
C LYS A 252 -10.21 -12.60 5.30
N HIS A 253 -10.57 -12.16 6.50
CA HIS A 253 -10.93 -13.05 7.59
C HIS A 253 -12.23 -12.58 8.25
N PRO A 254 -13.23 -13.46 8.40
CA PRO A 254 -14.37 -13.16 9.26
C PRO A 254 -13.88 -13.08 10.71
N LEU A 255 -14.43 -12.14 11.46
CA LEU A 255 -14.29 -12.01 12.90
C LEU A 255 -15.67 -12.26 13.48
N GLU A 256 -15.77 -13.10 14.52
CA GLU A 256 -17.03 -13.28 15.25
C GLU A 256 -16.81 -12.92 16.71
N LEU A 257 -16.28 -11.71 16.91
CA LEU A 257 -15.82 -11.23 18.20
C LEU A 257 -16.69 -10.06 18.65
N GLN A 258 -17.06 -10.07 19.93
CA GLN A 258 -17.71 -8.97 20.59
C GLN A 258 -16.80 -8.48 21.71
N VAL A 259 -16.62 -7.17 21.80
CA VAL A 259 -15.82 -6.52 22.85
C VAL A 259 -16.67 -5.44 23.48
N ASP A 260 -16.67 -5.41 24.82
CA ASP A 260 -17.44 -4.43 25.55
C ASP A 260 -16.70 -3.09 25.54
N LEU A 261 -17.42 -1.97 25.50
CA LEU A 261 -16.77 -0.65 25.56
C LEU A 261 -16.07 -0.37 26.90
N SER A 262 -16.33 -1.17 27.93
CA SER A 262 -15.58 -1.15 29.18
C SER A 262 -14.16 -1.66 29.04
N ASP A 263 -13.87 -2.47 28.01
CA ASP A 263 -12.55 -3.05 27.76
C ASP A 263 -11.61 -2.06 27.05
N PHE A 264 -12.11 -0.89 26.66
CA PHE A 264 -11.31 0.15 26.03
C PHE A 264 -10.59 0.97 27.10
N GLU A 265 -9.28 1.10 26.94
CA GLU A 265 -8.43 1.84 27.87
C GLU A 265 -8.56 3.35 27.65
N LYS A 266 -8.69 4.11 28.74
CA LYS A 266 -8.67 5.58 28.69
C LYS A 266 -7.25 6.06 28.38
N VAL A 267 -7.10 6.80 27.28
CA VAL A 267 -5.81 7.35 26.82
C VAL A 267 -5.97 8.80 26.36
N GLU A 268 -4.85 9.50 26.17
CA GLU A 268 -4.85 10.83 25.55
C GLU A 268 -5.32 10.73 24.08
N ASN A 269 -6.13 11.69 23.65
CA ASN A 269 -6.71 11.70 22.32
C ASN A 269 -5.74 12.29 21.30
N TYR A 270 -5.01 11.41 20.62
CA TYR A 270 -4.19 11.80 19.47
C TYR A 270 -4.95 11.77 18.14
N SER A 271 -6.21 11.34 18.11
CA SER A 271 -6.98 11.26 16.86
C SER A 271 -7.55 12.63 16.45
N PRO A 272 -7.11 13.21 15.32
CA PRO A 272 -7.64 14.48 14.85
C PRO A 272 -9.09 14.36 14.32
N LEU A 273 -9.60 13.13 14.17
CA LEU A 273 -10.91 12.85 13.59
C LEU A 273 -12.01 12.68 14.63
N LEU A 274 -11.68 12.19 15.83
CA LEU A 274 -12.68 11.86 16.85
C LEU A 274 -13.38 13.11 17.40
N SER A 275 -12.64 14.18 17.72
CA SER A 275 -13.22 15.45 18.18
C SER A 275 -14.16 16.05 17.13
N LYS A 276 -13.70 16.15 15.87
CA LYS A 276 -14.47 16.70 14.75
C LYS A 276 -15.73 15.92 14.39
N LYS A 277 -15.72 14.59 14.56
CA LYS A 277 -16.84 13.71 14.18
C LYS A 277 -17.78 13.40 15.34
N SER A 278 -17.42 13.73 16.57
CA SER A 278 -18.29 13.50 17.73
C SER A 278 -19.60 14.29 17.60
N PRO A 279 -20.76 13.74 18.03
CA PRO A 279 -22.01 14.48 17.94
C PRO A 279 -22.00 15.69 18.88
N SER A 280 -22.25 16.89 18.35
CA SER A 280 -22.25 18.14 19.11
C SER A 280 -23.20 18.15 20.32
N LYS A 281 -24.31 17.41 20.23
CA LYS A 281 -25.28 17.26 21.34
C LYS A 281 -24.65 16.68 22.63
N TYR A 282 -23.51 16.02 22.54
CA TYR A 282 -22.82 15.41 23.66
C TYR A 282 -21.47 16.05 23.97
N SER A 283 -21.11 17.18 23.33
CA SER A 283 -19.79 17.81 23.51
C SER A 283 -19.49 18.14 24.97
N GLU A 284 -20.47 18.59 25.74
CA GLU A 284 -20.31 18.88 27.19
C GLU A 284 -19.99 17.64 28.04
N LYS A 285 -20.26 16.44 27.52
CA LYS A 285 -19.99 15.16 28.20
C LYS A 285 -18.73 14.47 27.70
N LEU A 286 -18.12 14.97 26.62
CA LEU A 286 -16.96 14.38 25.99
C LEU A 286 -15.75 15.27 26.28
N ASP A 287 -14.70 14.68 26.82
CA ASP A 287 -13.42 15.36 26.97
C ASP A 287 -12.66 15.23 25.64
N GLU A 288 -12.39 16.35 24.98
CA GLU A 288 -11.72 16.38 23.67
C GLU A 288 -10.28 15.85 23.73
N ASN A 289 -9.65 15.88 24.92
CA ASN A 289 -8.28 15.43 25.14
C ASN A 289 -8.20 13.94 25.50
N VAL A 290 -9.33 13.25 25.63
CA VAL A 290 -9.38 11.84 26.04
C VAL A 290 -10.09 11.01 24.99
N CYS A 291 -9.54 9.84 24.70
CA CYS A 291 -10.27 8.81 23.98
C CYS A 291 -10.14 7.46 24.70
N TYR A 292 -10.96 6.51 24.26
CA TYR A 292 -10.97 5.14 24.74
C TYR A 292 -10.45 4.27 23.61
N ARG A 293 -9.38 3.52 23.86
CA ARG A 293 -8.62 2.78 22.84
C ARG A 293 -8.65 1.29 23.12
N LEU A 294 -8.88 0.51 22.08
CA LEU A 294 -8.66 -0.93 22.06
C LEU A 294 -7.55 -1.25 21.06
N SER A 295 -6.43 -1.81 21.53
CA SER A 295 -5.40 -2.35 20.64
C SER A 295 -5.86 -3.70 20.08
N LEU A 296 -5.89 -3.83 18.76
CA LEU A 296 -6.41 -5.02 18.10
C LEU A 296 -5.39 -6.17 18.19
N ASP A 297 -5.85 -7.34 18.65
CA ASP A 297 -5.00 -8.53 18.76
C ASP A 297 -4.43 -8.91 17.39
N ARG A 298 -3.11 -9.13 17.35
CA ARG A 298 -2.36 -9.47 16.13
C ARG A 298 -2.90 -10.73 15.46
N SER A 299 -3.42 -11.70 16.22
CA SER A 299 -4.00 -12.93 15.67
C SER A 299 -5.18 -12.67 14.72
N TRP A 300 -5.88 -11.54 14.87
CA TRP A 300 -7.01 -11.17 14.04
C TRP A 300 -6.59 -10.73 12.63
N TRP A 301 -5.40 -10.14 12.52
CA TRP A 301 -5.02 -9.33 11.35
C TRP A 301 -3.62 -9.63 10.79
N ASP A 302 -2.71 -10.21 11.57
CA ASP A 302 -1.35 -10.49 11.10
C ASP A 302 -1.34 -11.48 9.92
N CYS A 303 -0.45 -11.22 8.97
CA CYS A 303 -0.28 -11.98 7.74
C CYS A 303 1.12 -11.77 7.17
N TYR A 304 1.57 -12.70 6.32
CA TYR A 304 2.78 -12.48 5.52
C TYR A 304 2.53 -11.46 4.41
N VAL A 305 3.44 -10.52 4.27
CA VAL A 305 3.42 -9.52 3.21
C VAL A 305 3.91 -10.18 1.91
N SER A 306 3.03 -10.28 0.92
CA SER A 306 3.35 -10.88 -0.39
C SER A 306 4.30 -9.98 -1.18
N ASP A 307 5.26 -10.58 -1.92
CA ASP A 307 6.16 -9.80 -2.76
C ASP A 307 5.45 -9.30 -4.03
N ILE A 308 5.22 -7.99 -4.08
CA ILE A 308 4.66 -7.29 -5.23
C ILE A 308 5.71 -6.50 -6.00
N GLY A 309 6.99 -6.64 -5.63
CA GLY A 309 8.14 -5.90 -6.13
C GLY A 309 8.27 -4.53 -5.48
N GLN A 310 9.50 -4.02 -5.38
CA GLN A 310 9.77 -2.74 -4.72
C GLN A 310 9.02 -1.56 -5.35
N THR A 311 8.72 -0.53 -4.55
CA THR A 311 8.34 0.79 -5.09
C THR A 311 9.53 1.40 -5.80
N PHE A 312 9.30 2.05 -6.94
CA PHE A 312 10.37 2.71 -7.68
C PHE A 312 9.84 3.87 -8.53
N MET A 313 10.76 4.71 -8.99
CA MET A 313 10.50 5.81 -9.90
C MET A 313 11.56 5.87 -10.99
N LEU A 314 11.10 5.94 -12.23
CA LEU A 314 11.85 6.27 -13.43
C LEU A 314 11.29 7.57 -14.03
N CYS A 315 11.90 8.05 -15.10
CA CYS A 315 11.44 9.26 -15.79
C CYS A 315 10.04 9.16 -16.39
N ASN A 316 9.54 7.95 -16.67
CA ASN A 316 8.26 7.70 -17.31
C ASN A 316 7.44 6.59 -16.64
N ILE A 317 7.94 5.94 -15.59
CA ILE A 317 7.26 4.87 -14.86
C ILE A 317 7.37 5.13 -13.37
N HIS A 318 6.23 5.21 -12.70
CA HIS A 318 6.17 5.43 -11.26
C HIS A 318 5.37 4.30 -10.64
N LYS A 319 6.01 3.53 -9.76
CA LYS A 319 5.35 2.48 -9.00
C LYS A 319 5.30 2.87 -7.52
N THR A 320 4.08 3.09 -7.04
CA THR A 320 3.79 3.40 -5.64
C THR A 320 2.93 2.31 -5.01
N ALA A 321 2.96 2.21 -3.69
CA ALA A 321 2.22 1.22 -2.94
C ALA A 321 1.43 1.86 -1.79
N ARG A 322 0.29 1.26 -1.45
CA ARG A 322 -0.51 1.64 -0.29
C ARG A 322 -0.94 0.40 0.49
N LEU A 323 -0.90 0.50 1.81
CA LEU A 323 -1.50 -0.48 2.71
C LEU A 323 -2.98 -0.12 2.89
N TYR A 324 -3.87 -1.04 2.53
CA TYR A 324 -5.31 -0.91 2.76
C TYR A 324 -5.75 -1.85 3.88
N ILE A 325 -6.42 -1.31 4.88
CA ILE A 325 -7.02 -2.06 5.99
C ILE A 325 -8.49 -1.67 6.10
N CYS A 326 -9.37 -2.65 5.96
CA CYS A 326 -10.80 -2.50 6.19
C CYS A 326 -11.21 -3.31 7.41
N LEU A 327 -11.69 -2.60 8.43
CA LEU A 327 -12.31 -3.22 9.59
C LEU A 327 -13.83 -3.03 9.52
N ARG A 328 -14.57 -4.12 9.70
CA ARG A 328 -16.02 -4.10 9.72
C ARG A 328 -16.54 -4.29 11.13
N ILE A 329 -17.33 -3.32 11.57
CA ILE A 329 -17.84 -3.25 12.93
C ILE A 329 -19.33 -2.96 12.94
N ALA A 330 -20.04 -3.44 13.95
CA ALA A 330 -21.45 -3.16 14.20
C ALA A 330 -21.68 -3.00 15.71
N SER A 331 -22.76 -2.33 16.09
CA SER A 331 -23.22 -2.43 17.48
C SER A 331 -23.68 -3.86 17.74
N ALA A 332 -23.33 -4.43 18.90
CA ALA A 332 -23.72 -5.80 19.24
C ALA A 332 -25.25 -6.00 19.26
N GLY A 333 -26.01 -4.96 19.64
CA GLY A 333 -27.48 -4.97 19.59
C GLY A 333 -28.08 -4.83 18.18
N ASN A 334 -27.28 -4.55 17.15
CA ASN A 334 -27.74 -4.49 15.77
C ASN A 334 -26.65 -4.93 14.78
N PRO A 335 -26.29 -6.22 14.77
CA PRO A 335 -25.18 -6.74 13.96
C PRO A 335 -25.46 -6.67 12.46
N ALA A 336 -26.74 -6.59 12.04
CA ALA A 336 -27.13 -6.44 10.64
C ALA A 336 -26.74 -5.08 10.04
N LYS A 337 -26.49 -4.06 10.86
CA LYS A 337 -26.08 -2.71 10.42
C LYS A 337 -24.57 -2.52 10.49
N GLU A 338 -23.85 -3.40 9.81
CA GLU A 338 -22.39 -3.35 9.68
C GLU A 338 -21.91 -2.03 9.04
N ARG A 339 -20.80 -1.51 9.55
CA ARG A 339 -20.09 -0.34 9.04
C ARG A 339 -18.65 -0.70 8.73
N LYS A 340 -18.15 -0.21 7.58
CA LYS A 340 -16.76 -0.36 7.16
C LYS A 340 -15.96 0.88 7.56
N ILE A 341 -14.83 0.67 8.22
CA ILE A 341 -13.78 1.66 8.42
C ILE A 341 -12.65 1.30 7.46
N GLU A 342 -12.38 2.16 6.48
CA GLU A 342 -11.39 1.92 5.44
C GLU A 342 -10.22 2.89 5.62
N ASN A 343 -9.06 2.33 5.97
CA ASN A 343 -7.82 3.08 6.12
C ASN A 343 -6.88 2.72 4.97
N THR A 344 -6.42 3.72 4.22
CA THR A 344 -5.49 3.53 3.10
C THR A 344 -4.28 4.42 3.33
N SER A 345 -3.13 3.80 3.57
CA SER A 345 -1.90 4.48 3.94
C SER A 345 -0.85 4.32 2.85
N PRO A 346 -0.26 5.40 2.31
CA PRO A 346 0.88 5.28 1.41
C PRO A 346 2.10 4.73 2.14
N ILE A 347 2.87 3.91 1.44
CA ILE A 347 4.05 3.22 1.97
C ILE A 347 5.18 3.18 0.92
N VAL A 348 6.42 3.08 1.40
CA VAL A 348 7.53 2.52 0.64
C VAL A 348 7.45 1.00 0.74
N PHE A 349 7.53 0.31 -0.39
CA PHE A 349 7.50 -1.15 -0.41
C PHE A 349 8.86 -1.70 -0.79
N TYR A 350 9.40 -2.57 0.06
CA TYR A 350 10.63 -3.30 -0.16
C TYR A 350 10.32 -4.73 -0.56
N ARG A 351 10.99 -5.20 -1.61
CA ARG A 351 10.93 -6.59 -2.05
C ARG A 351 11.61 -7.50 -1.04
N GLN A 352 11.44 -8.81 -1.19
CA GLN A 352 12.13 -9.77 -0.35
C GLN A 352 13.63 -9.78 -0.69
N GLU A 353 14.47 -9.79 0.34
CA GLU A 353 15.92 -9.87 0.25
C GLU A 353 16.45 -10.94 1.21
N GLY A 354 17.63 -11.48 0.91
CA GLY A 354 18.29 -12.51 1.73
C GLY A 354 18.22 -13.91 1.12
N PRO A 355 18.60 -14.94 1.88
CA PRO A 355 18.74 -16.31 1.39
C PRO A 355 17.42 -16.95 0.94
N ASP A 356 16.28 -16.49 1.49
CA ASP A 356 14.94 -16.95 1.12
C ASP A 356 14.33 -16.17 -0.05
N ALA A 357 15.06 -15.20 -0.62
CA ALA A 357 14.60 -14.44 -1.77
C ALA A 357 14.69 -15.31 -3.05
N PRO A 358 13.74 -15.15 -3.99
CA PRO A 358 13.77 -15.93 -5.22
C PRO A 358 15.04 -15.66 -6.02
N LEU A 359 15.71 -16.74 -6.46
CA LEU A 359 16.97 -16.62 -7.18
C LEU A 359 16.75 -16.10 -8.61
N CYS A 360 17.31 -14.93 -8.93
CA CYS A 360 17.12 -14.26 -10.23
C CYS A 360 17.73 -14.99 -11.44
N ASN A 361 18.44 -16.10 -11.22
CA ASN A 361 19.09 -16.92 -12.25
C ASN A 361 18.24 -18.13 -12.69
N GLN A 362 17.08 -18.39 -12.06
CA GLN A 362 16.18 -19.49 -12.40
C GLN A 362 14.79 -18.93 -12.74
N VAL A 363 14.46 -18.92 -14.04
CA VAL A 363 13.24 -18.30 -14.57
C VAL A 363 11.97 -18.84 -13.91
N GLU A 364 11.93 -20.15 -13.64
CA GLU A 364 10.79 -20.85 -13.03
C GLU A 364 10.49 -20.40 -11.59
N HIS A 365 11.46 -19.78 -10.92
CA HIS A 365 11.34 -19.31 -9.54
C HIS A 365 11.21 -17.79 -9.45
N LEU A 366 11.15 -17.07 -10.56
CA LEU A 366 11.02 -15.62 -10.52
C LEU A 366 9.66 -15.19 -9.93
N PRO A 367 9.61 -14.12 -9.12
CA PRO A 367 8.35 -13.60 -8.60
C PRO A 367 7.49 -13.09 -9.76
N ARG A 368 6.15 -13.27 -9.73
CA ARG A 368 5.23 -12.97 -10.86
C ARG A 368 5.41 -11.64 -11.60
N TYR A 369 5.95 -10.61 -10.95
CA TYR A 369 6.29 -9.34 -11.59
C TYR A 369 7.63 -9.40 -12.37
N MET A 370 8.21 -10.59 -12.55
CA MET A 370 9.39 -10.96 -13.33
C MET A 370 9.22 -12.45 -13.78
N PRO A 371 9.53 -12.86 -15.02
CA PRO A 371 9.94 -12.08 -16.19
C PRO A 371 8.75 -11.51 -16.98
N ALA A 372 9.01 -10.58 -17.90
CA ALA A 372 8.00 -10.22 -18.90
C ALA A 372 7.77 -11.40 -19.88
N PRO A 373 6.55 -11.57 -20.47
CA PRO A 373 6.27 -12.59 -21.47
C PRO A 373 7.16 -12.49 -22.72
N ALA A 374 7.41 -13.62 -23.40
CA ALA A 374 8.39 -13.74 -24.48
C ALA A 374 8.01 -13.04 -25.81
N ASP A 375 6.76 -12.62 -25.99
CA ASP A 375 6.21 -12.12 -27.26
C ASP A 375 6.76 -10.76 -27.73
N TYR A 376 7.73 -10.17 -27.02
CA TYR A 376 8.14 -8.77 -27.23
C TYR A 376 9.56 -8.58 -27.80
N ASP A 377 10.30 -9.65 -28.07
CA ASP A 377 11.57 -9.61 -28.82
C ASP A 377 11.34 -9.67 -30.35
N ASP A 378 10.22 -9.15 -30.85
CA ASP A 378 9.99 -9.07 -32.29
C ASP A 378 10.72 -7.85 -32.90
N ASP A 379 12.05 -7.99 -33.03
CA ASP A 379 12.92 -7.13 -33.84
C ASP A 379 12.60 -7.26 -35.37
N SER A 380 11.47 -7.86 -35.78
CA SER A 380 11.08 -8.05 -37.19
C SER A 380 10.58 -6.81 -37.91
N MET A 381 10.50 -5.65 -37.25
CA MET A 381 10.33 -4.37 -37.95
C MET A 381 11.68 -3.95 -38.58
N THR A 382 11.93 -4.61 -39.71
CA THR A 382 12.96 -4.36 -40.70
C THR A 382 13.22 -2.87 -40.93
N ASP A 383 14.50 -2.59 -41.20
CA ASP A 383 14.99 -1.36 -41.81
C ASP A 383 14.12 -0.91 -43.00
N GLU A 384 13.05 -0.15 -42.78
CA GLU A 384 12.53 0.73 -43.81
C GLU A 384 13.35 2.02 -43.80
N LYS A 385 14.42 1.96 -44.59
CA LYS A 385 14.98 3.16 -45.20
C LYS A 385 13.91 3.77 -46.10
N GLY A 386 13.54 5.00 -45.80
CA GLY A 386 13.14 6.03 -46.77
C GLY A 386 14.13 7.17 -46.66
#